data_AF-A0A932B5I3-F1
#
_entry.id   AF-A0A932B5I3-F1
#
_cell.length_a   1.000
_cell.length_b   1.000
_cell.length_c   1.000
_cell.angle_alpha   90.00
_cell.angle_beta   90.00
_cell.angle_gamma   90.00
#
_symmetry.space_group_name_H-M   'P 1'
#
loop_
_entity.id
_entity.type
_entity.pdbx_description
1 polymer ?
#
loop_
_entity_poly.entity_id
_entity_poly.type
_entity_poly.pdbx_seq_one_letter_code
_entity_poly.pdbx_strand_id
1 'polypeptide(L)'
;DGAENEARFSKRLNVERLTCRDTCAAIRALLPNSSGAASMFVDVSCLSRQQMGSIFSEIKRLARSGPVDLQIGYSLARYVKPTAQWSSAIRRIAPVNDEFAGWTAAPDNPIELIVALGYEKGKAIGAAEYLEPGDTWLFIPTSPEEKYLEEVQEQNKDLLQELNDKQMQYGVMEPVDAYHSLLSLVRGTRRTARPILLPFGPKVFFALSLLVAMIIEEAAVWFVDGEVIPP
;
A
#
# COMPACT_ATOMS: atom_id res chain seq x y z
N ASP A 1 6.47 40.39 6.43
CA ASP A 1 6.42 38.94 6.71
C ASP A 1 5.95 38.03 5.56
N GLY A 2 5.39 38.55 4.46
CA GLY A 2 5.02 37.72 3.29
C GLY A 2 6.12 37.47 2.25
N ALA A 3 7.18 38.28 2.24
CA ALA A 3 8.21 38.24 1.19
C ALA A 3 9.36 37.25 1.46
N GLU A 4 9.59 36.85 2.73
CA GLU A 4 10.66 35.90 3.07
C GLU A 4 10.29 34.43 2.79
N ASN A 5 8.99 34.11 2.69
CA ASN A 5 8.54 32.73 2.44
C ASN A 5 8.59 32.33 0.96
N GLU A 6 8.45 33.25 0.01
CA GLU A 6 8.56 32.95 -1.43
C GLU A 6 10.01 32.65 -1.86
N ALA A 7 11.00 33.24 -1.17
CA ALA A 7 12.41 33.05 -1.51
C ALA A 7 12.91 31.61 -1.25
N ARG A 8 12.31 30.87 -0.30
CA ARG A 8 12.76 29.51 0.07
C ARG A 8 12.41 28.42 -0.94
N PHE A 9 11.43 28.63 -1.82
CA PHE A 9 11.01 27.65 -2.84
C PHE A 9 11.62 27.89 -4.23
N SER A 10 12.52 28.86 -4.37
CA SER A 10 13.02 29.34 -5.67
C SER A 10 14.16 28.51 -6.30
N LYS A 11 14.56 27.35 -5.73
CA LYS A 11 15.33 26.38 -6.50
C LYS A 11 14.38 25.66 -7.44
N ARG A 12 14.35 26.09 -8.71
CA ARG A 12 13.82 25.29 -9.81
C ARG A 12 14.55 23.95 -9.79
N LEU A 13 13.92 22.94 -9.19
CA LEU A 13 14.34 21.56 -9.36
C LEU A 13 14.27 21.28 -10.86
N ASN A 14 15.32 20.68 -11.42
CA ASN A 14 15.23 20.13 -12.76
C ASN A 14 14.24 18.97 -12.69
N VAL A 15 12.98 19.26 -12.99
CA VAL A 15 11.91 18.26 -13.01
C VAL A 15 11.95 17.59 -14.38
N GLU A 16 12.52 16.39 -14.42
CA GLU A 16 12.42 15.52 -15.58
C GLU A 16 11.12 14.71 -15.50
N ARG A 17 10.39 14.63 -16.62
CA ARG A 17 9.24 13.73 -16.72
C ARG A 17 9.73 12.37 -17.19
N LEU A 18 9.83 11.43 -16.26
CA LEU A 18 10.23 10.06 -16.53
C LEU A 18 9.02 9.14 -16.67
N THR A 19 9.14 8.13 -17.54
CA THR A 19 8.21 7.00 -17.51
C THR A 19 8.50 6.12 -16.29
N CYS A 20 7.56 5.26 -15.88
CA CYS A 20 7.81 4.32 -14.78
C CYS A 20 9.03 3.42 -15.05
N ARG A 21 9.25 3.01 -16.31
CA ARG A 21 10.41 2.23 -16.73
C ARG A 21 11.71 3.01 -16.50
N ASP A 22 11.74 4.29 -16.87
CA ASP A 22 12.93 5.13 -16.73
C ASP A 22 13.20 5.45 -15.26
N THR A 23 12.16 5.67 -14.45
CA THR A 23 12.27 5.78 -12.99
C THR A 23 12.90 4.53 -12.39
N CYS A 24 12.46 3.33 -12.80
CA CYS A 24 13.04 2.07 -12.32
C CYS A 24 14.52 1.93 -12.73
N ALA A 25 14.88 2.34 -13.95
CA ALA A 25 16.26 2.35 -14.40
C ALA A 25 17.13 3.33 -13.59
N ALA A 26 16.59 4.52 -13.27
CA ALA A 26 17.27 5.50 -12.44
C ALA A 26 17.52 4.98 -11.01
N ILE A 27 16.55 4.28 -10.41
CA ILE A 27 16.71 3.64 -9.08
C ILE A 27 17.84 2.60 -9.12
N ARG A 28 17.88 1.74 -10.14
CA ARG A 28 18.96 0.73 -10.28
C ARG A 28 20.34 1.35 -10.46
N ALA A 29 20.42 2.50 -11.12
CA ALA A 29 21.67 3.22 -11.38
C ALA A 29 22.06 4.16 -10.24
N LEU A 30 21.25 4.26 -9.18
CA LEU A 30 21.49 5.19 -8.09
C LEU A 30 22.75 4.77 -7.32
N LEU A 31 23.72 5.68 -7.27
CA LEU A 31 24.97 5.47 -6.54
C LEU A 31 24.84 5.88 -5.07
N PRO A 32 25.57 5.21 -4.16
CA PRO A 32 25.65 5.65 -2.77
C PRO A 32 26.18 7.09 -2.66
N ASN A 33 25.64 7.83 -1.69
CA ASN A 33 26.12 9.16 -1.32
C ASN A 33 27.42 9.08 -0.48
N SER A 34 27.85 10.21 0.08
CA SER A 34 29.05 10.27 0.93
C SER A 34 28.96 9.49 2.25
N SER A 35 27.75 9.15 2.73
CA SER A 35 27.54 8.25 3.87
C SER A 35 27.50 6.77 3.49
N GLY A 36 27.66 6.45 2.20
CA GLY A 36 27.62 5.07 1.69
C GLY A 36 26.20 4.51 1.53
N ALA A 37 25.17 5.33 1.63
CA ALA A 37 23.78 4.93 1.41
C ALA A 37 23.23 5.51 0.10
N ALA A 38 22.40 4.76 -0.61
CA ALA A 38 21.61 5.33 -1.70
C ALA A 38 20.40 6.05 -1.10
N SER A 39 20.34 7.38 -1.21
CA SER A 39 19.26 8.19 -0.62
C SER A 39 18.21 8.56 -1.66
N MET A 40 16.93 8.39 -1.32
CA MET A 40 15.82 8.79 -2.18
C MET A 40 14.57 9.21 -1.41
N PHE A 41 13.78 10.08 -2.05
CA PHE A 41 12.45 10.47 -1.60
C PHE A 41 11.41 10.02 -2.63
N VAL A 42 10.36 9.33 -2.16
CA VAL A 42 9.27 8.82 -3.00
C VAL A 42 7.95 9.39 -2.48
N ASP A 43 7.34 10.28 -3.26
CA ASP A 43 5.96 10.71 -3.01
C ASP A 43 4.98 9.71 -3.64
N VAL A 44 4.20 9.02 -2.80
CA VAL A 44 3.25 7.98 -3.24
C VAL A 44 1.85 8.50 -3.54
N SER A 45 1.58 9.80 -3.31
CA SER A 45 0.24 10.39 -3.35
C SER A 45 -0.44 10.19 -4.72
N CYS A 46 0.32 10.33 -5.80
CA CYS A 46 -0.19 10.24 -7.17
C CYS A 46 0.21 8.97 -7.91
N LEU A 47 1.00 8.08 -7.31
CA LEU A 47 1.41 6.84 -7.94
C LEU A 47 0.24 5.85 -8.02
N SER A 48 0.14 5.11 -9.12
CA SER A 48 -0.73 3.93 -9.19
C SER A 48 -0.13 2.79 -8.37
N ARG A 49 -0.96 1.83 -7.94
CA ARG A 49 -0.49 0.63 -7.21
C ARG A 49 0.57 -0.15 -8.00
N GLN A 50 0.45 -0.20 -9.33
CA GLN A 50 1.45 -0.82 -10.22
C GLN A 50 2.77 -0.06 -10.25
N GLN A 51 2.72 1.28 -10.31
CA GLN A 51 3.93 2.12 -10.23
C GLN A 51 4.63 1.95 -8.88
N MET A 52 3.86 1.97 -7.78
CA MET A 52 4.40 1.73 -6.44
C MET A 52 5.06 0.35 -6.35
N GLY A 53 4.40 -0.72 -6.80
CA GLY A 53 4.99 -2.06 -6.78
C GLY A 53 6.29 -2.15 -7.58
N SER A 54 6.36 -1.50 -8.75
CA SER A 54 7.58 -1.47 -9.58
C SER A 54 8.71 -0.72 -8.89
N ILE A 55 8.43 0.50 -8.39
CA ILE A 55 9.41 1.34 -7.68
C ILE A 55 9.94 0.62 -6.44
N PHE A 56 9.06 0.09 -5.59
CA PHE A 56 9.47 -0.59 -4.36
C PHE A 56 10.20 -1.92 -4.63
N SER A 57 9.91 -2.59 -5.74
CA SER A 57 10.67 -3.77 -6.17
C SER A 57 12.12 -3.41 -6.48
N GLU A 58 12.36 -2.32 -7.20
CA GLU A 58 13.71 -1.84 -7.49
C GLU A 58 14.43 -1.35 -6.23
N ILE A 59 13.71 -0.69 -5.31
CA ILE A 59 14.26 -0.29 -4.01
C ILE A 59 14.70 -1.52 -3.20
N LYS A 60 13.86 -2.57 -3.15
CA LYS A 60 14.20 -3.84 -2.47
C LYS A 60 15.43 -4.48 -3.08
N ARG A 61 15.54 -4.48 -4.42
CA ARG A 61 16.72 -4.98 -5.13
C ARG A 61 17.97 -4.17 -4.84
N LEU A 62 17.86 -2.84 -4.83
CA LEU A 62 18.95 -1.94 -4.48
C LEU A 62 19.43 -2.19 -3.04
N ALA A 63 18.49 -2.40 -2.11
CA ALA A 63 18.78 -2.68 -0.70
C ALA A 63 19.54 -4.01 -0.49
N ARG A 64 19.49 -4.96 -1.44
CA ARG A 64 20.33 -6.17 -1.42
C ARG A 64 21.81 -5.86 -1.69
N SER A 65 22.09 -4.76 -2.38
CA SER A 65 23.45 -4.35 -2.76
C SER A 65 24.10 -3.37 -1.78
N GLY A 66 23.32 -2.79 -0.86
CA GLY A 66 23.83 -1.87 0.15
C GLY A 66 22.72 -1.09 0.88
N PRO A 67 23.09 -0.25 1.86
CA PRO A 67 22.12 0.55 2.61
C PRO A 67 21.35 1.52 1.72
N VAL A 68 20.04 1.61 1.94
CA VAL A 68 19.14 2.57 1.29
C VAL A 68 18.50 3.45 2.36
N ASP A 69 18.62 4.76 2.18
CA ASP A 69 17.92 5.77 2.98
C ASP A 69 16.68 6.22 2.20
N LEU A 70 15.53 5.70 2.59
CA LEU A 70 14.25 5.91 1.91
C LEU A 70 13.34 6.81 2.75
N GLN A 71 12.92 7.92 2.17
CA GLN A 71 11.87 8.77 2.70
C GLN A 71 10.59 8.64 1.84
N ILE A 72 9.44 8.45 2.48
CA ILE A 72 8.16 8.31 1.79
C ILE A 72 7.28 9.51 2.12
N GLY A 73 6.87 10.22 1.08
CA GLY A 73 5.89 11.31 1.16
C GLY A 73 4.48 10.80 0.85
N TYR A 74 3.50 11.27 1.60
CA TYR A 74 2.09 11.02 1.34
C TYR A 74 1.27 12.27 1.66
N SER A 75 0.35 12.59 0.75
CA SER A 75 -0.64 13.65 0.90
C SER A 75 -2.04 13.02 0.82
N LEU A 76 -2.87 13.34 1.81
CA LEU A 76 -4.24 12.87 1.87
C LEU A 76 -5.06 13.47 0.72
N ALA A 77 -5.68 12.60 -0.07
CA ALA A 77 -6.61 13.02 -1.10
C ALA A 77 -7.95 13.42 -0.49
N ARG A 78 -8.64 14.39 -1.12
CA ARG A 78 -10.03 14.70 -0.78
C ARG A 78 -10.93 13.55 -1.22
N TYR A 79 -12.00 13.30 -0.46
CA TYR A 79 -12.98 12.31 -0.84
C TYR A 79 -13.64 12.66 -2.18
N VAL A 80 -13.72 11.65 -3.05
CA VAL A 80 -14.46 11.71 -4.31
C VAL A 80 -15.46 10.57 -4.30
N LYS A 81 -16.74 10.91 -4.43
CA LYS A 81 -17.81 9.91 -4.45
C LYS A 81 -17.68 9.02 -5.69
N PRO A 82 -17.74 7.68 -5.55
CA PRO A 82 -17.85 6.78 -6.68
C PRO A 82 -19.01 7.19 -7.60
N THR A 83 -18.75 7.31 -8.90
CA THR A 83 -19.84 7.47 -9.87
C THR A 83 -20.48 6.11 -10.13
N ALA A 84 -21.78 6.09 -10.47
CA ALA A 84 -22.51 4.85 -10.79
C ALA A 84 -21.92 4.06 -11.99
N GLN A 85 -21.01 4.68 -12.74
CA GLN A 85 -20.27 4.08 -13.86
C GLN A 85 -18.99 3.36 -13.43
N TRP A 86 -18.53 3.50 -12.19
CA TRP A 86 -17.42 2.70 -11.67
C TRP A 86 -17.85 1.24 -11.59
N SER A 87 -17.27 0.41 -12.45
CA SER A 87 -17.50 -1.02 -12.41
C SER A 87 -16.96 -1.58 -11.08
N SER A 88 -17.84 -2.22 -10.30
CA SER A 88 -17.44 -2.97 -9.11
C SER A 88 -16.93 -4.37 -9.46
N ALA A 89 -16.91 -4.75 -10.75
CA ALA A 89 -16.48 -6.07 -11.17
C ALA A 89 -14.96 -6.19 -11.00
N ILE A 90 -14.56 -7.04 -10.06
CA ILE A 90 -13.18 -7.45 -9.89
C ILE A 90 -12.71 -8.12 -11.18
N ARG A 91 -11.69 -7.55 -11.83
CA ARG A 91 -11.10 -8.08 -13.07
C ARG A 91 -9.91 -8.98 -12.80
N ARG A 92 -9.17 -8.68 -11.73
CA ARG A 92 -7.95 -9.40 -11.38
C ARG A 92 -7.69 -9.27 -9.89
N ILE A 93 -7.38 -10.40 -9.25
CA ILE A 93 -6.83 -10.47 -7.89
C ILE A 93 -5.50 -11.20 -8.02
N ALA A 94 -4.39 -10.50 -7.81
CA ALA A 94 -3.07 -11.06 -8.01
C ALA A 94 -2.01 -10.30 -7.18
N PRO A 95 -0.83 -10.91 -6.94
CA PRO A 95 0.33 -10.17 -6.48
C PRO A 95 0.60 -8.93 -7.33
N VAL A 96 1.10 -7.87 -6.68
CA VAL A 96 1.50 -6.65 -7.40
C VAL A 96 2.62 -6.90 -8.40
N ASN A 97 3.56 -7.78 -8.06
CA ASN A 97 4.56 -8.38 -8.95
C ASN A 97 5.23 -9.57 -8.22
N ASP A 98 6.13 -10.27 -8.92
CA ASP A 98 6.81 -11.46 -8.39
C ASP A 98 7.65 -11.17 -7.13
N GLU A 99 8.20 -9.96 -7.00
CA GLU A 99 9.02 -9.57 -5.84
C GLU A 99 8.21 -9.47 -4.53
N PHE A 100 6.88 -9.30 -4.66
CA PHE A 100 5.92 -9.19 -3.57
C PHE A 100 4.85 -10.29 -3.62
N ALA A 101 5.11 -11.41 -4.31
CA ALA A 101 4.20 -12.55 -4.35
C ALA A 101 4.16 -13.35 -3.04
N GLY A 102 5.09 -13.07 -2.12
CA GLY A 102 5.31 -13.85 -0.91
C GLY A 102 6.01 -15.17 -1.23
N TRP A 103 7.04 -15.50 -0.45
CA TRP A 103 7.69 -16.81 -0.52
C TRP A 103 7.30 -17.67 0.69
N THR A 104 7.07 -18.96 0.49
CA THR A 104 6.78 -19.85 1.62
C THR A 104 7.43 -21.22 1.42
N ALA A 105 8.09 -21.70 2.48
CA ALA A 105 8.54 -23.09 2.57
C ALA A 105 7.41 -24.05 3.00
N ALA A 106 6.26 -23.51 3.42
CA ALA A 106 5.10 -24.25 3.90
C ALA A 106 3.86 -23.90 3.04
N PRO A 107 3.75 -24.44 1.81
CA PRO A 107 2.63 -24.17 0.91
C PRO A 107 1.29 -24.69 1.43
N ASP A 108 1.31 -25.68 2.33
CA ASP A 108 0.11 -26.27 2.93
C ASP A 108 -0.48 -25.42 4.06
N ASN A 109 0.24 -24.41 4.55
CA ASN A 109 -0.28 -23.51 5.58
C ASN A 109 -1.47 -22.71 5.02
N PRO A 110 -2.52 -22.50 5.84
CA PRO A 110 -3.68 -21.72 5.42
C PRO A 110 -3.24 -20.29 5.05
N ILE A 111 -4.02 -19.67 4.16
CA ILE A 111 -3.89 -18.24 3.89
C ILE A 111 -4.58 -17.50 5.03
N GLU A 112 -3.95 -16.41 5.48
CA GLU A 112 -4.58 -15.45 6.38
C GLU A 112 -4.55 -14.09 5.68
N LEU A 113 -5.74 -13.51 5.48
CA LEU A 113 -5.87 -12.21 4.82
C LEU A 113 -5.75 -11.08 5.82
N ILE A 114 -5.05 -10.03 5.40
CA ILE A 114 -4.98 -8.77 6.13
C ILE A 114 -5.45 -7.69 5.16
N VAL A 115 -6.66 -7.21 5.38
CA VAL A 115 -7.40 -6.36 4.45
C VAL A 115 -7.47 -4.96 5.02
N ALA A 116 -6.86 -3.97 4.38
CA ALA A 116 -7.13 -2.58 4.71
C ALA A 116 -8.31 -2.06 3.90
N LEU A 117 -9.36 -1.63 4.60
CA LEU A 117 -10.62 -1.24 3.99
C LEU A 117 -10.50 0.09 3.25
N GLY A 118 -11.12 0.12 2.07
CA GLY A 118 -11.46 1.32 1.31
C GLY A 118 -12.97 1.53 1.27
N TYR A 119 -13.41 2.58 0.59
CA TYR A 119 -14.84 2.90 0.44
C TYR A 119 -15.47 2.21 -0.79
N GLU A 120 -14.70 1.40 -1.53
CA GLU A 120 -15.23 0.72 -2.70
C GLU A 120 -16.08 -0.50 -2.31
N LYS A 121 -17.38 -0.41 -2.60
CA LYS A 121 -18.37 -1.44 -2.32
C LYS A 121 -17.96 -2.81 -2.87
N GLY A 122 -18.03 -3.83 -2.02
CA GLY A 122 -17.93 -5.23 -2.42
C GLY A 122 -16.51 -5.72 -2.76
N LYS A 123 -15.50 -4.84 -2.81
CA LYS A 123 -14.13 -5.26 -3.16
C LYS A 123 -13.50 -6.14 -2.09
N ALA A 124 -13.63 -5.75 -0.82
CA ALA A 124 -13.05 -6.51 0.29
C ALA A 124 -13.69 -7.90 0.42
N ILE A 125 -15.03 -7.97 0.38
CA ILE A 125 -15.75 -9.24 0.51
C ILE A 125 -15.50 -10.14 -0.70
N GLY A 126 -15.54 -9.61 -1.92
CA GLY A 126 -15.27 -10.39 -3.12
C GLY A 126 -13.84 -10.92 -3.18
N ALA A 127 -12.87 -10.22 -2.60
CA ALA A 127 -11.51 -10.73 -2.48
C ALA A 127 -11.35 -11.80 -1.40
N ALA A 128 -12.04 -11.67 -0.27
CA ALA A 128 -12.08 -12.71 0.76
C ALA A 128 -12.74 -13.99 0.23
N GLU A 129 -13.86 -13.87 -0.49
CA GLU A 129 -14.55 -15.00 -1.14
C GLU A 129 -13.68 -15.67 -2.20
N TYR A 130 -12.91 -14.91 -3.00
CA TYR A 130 -12.04 -15.47 -4.03
C TYR A 130 -10.85 -16.25 -3.47
N LEU A 131 -10.27 -15.80 -2.35
CA LEU A 131 -9.06 -16.39 -1.77
C LEU A 131 -9.32 -17.48 -0.74
N GLU A 132 -10.56 -17.58 -0.25
CA GLU A 132 -11.01 -18.57 0.75
C GLU A 132 -10.01 -18.74 1.91
N PRO A 133 -9.67 -17.65 2.63
CA PRO A 133 -8.67 -17.73 3.68
C PRO A 133 -9.17 -18.52 4.89
N GLY A 134 -8.23 -19.08 5.65
CA GLY A 134 -8.55 -19.67 6.95
C GLY A 134 -8.93 -18.62 7.97
N ASP A 135 -8.43 -17.40 7.83
CA ASP A 135 -8.76 -16.28 8.71
C ASP A 135 -8.55 -14.91 8.04
N THR A 136 -9.21 -13.86 8.54
CA THR A 136 -9.13 -12.49 8.00
C THR A 136 -9.06 -11.43 9.10
N TRP A 137 -8.09 -10.53 8.98
CA TRP A 137 -7.97 -9.30 9.77
C TRP A 137 -8.35 -8.08 8.95
N LEU A 138 -9.11 -7.17 9.56
CA LEU A 138 -9.50 -5.90 8.97
C LEU A 138 -8.67 -4.74 9.56
N PHE A 139 -8.04 -3.96 8.70
CA PHE A 139 -7.48 -2.65 9.01
C PHE A 139 -8.48 -1.56 8.60
N ILE A 140 -9.01 -0.85 9.57
CA ILE A 140 -10.03 0.18 9.39
C ILE A 140 -9.35 1.55 9.45
N PRO A 141 -9.35 2.33 8.36
CA PRO A 141 -8.74 3.65 8.37
C PRO A 141 -9.51 4.63 9.27
N THR A 142 -8.79 5.48 9.98
CA THR A 142 -9.28 6.73 10.56
C THR A 142 -8.68 7.90 9.78
N SER A 143 -9.47 8.95 9.54
CA SER A 143 -9.14 10.02 8.60
C SER A 143 -9.80 11.33 9.02
N PRO A 144 -9.15 12.49 8.79
CA PRO A 144 -9.80 13.79 8.96
C PRO A 144 -10.87 14.07 7.88
N GLU A 145 -10.97 13.25 6.84
CA GLU A 145 -12.04 13.34 5.82
C GLU A 145 -13.23 12.47 6.26
N GLU A 146 -14.22 13.08 6.92
CA GLU A 146 -15.38 12.39 7.51
C GLU A 146 -16.21 11.62 6.49
N LYS A 147 -16.44 12.20 5.30
CA LYS A 147 -17.23 11.56 4.23
C LYS A 147 -16.61 10.24 3.75
N TYR A 148 -15.28 10.17 3.76
CA TYR A 148 -14.57 8.94 3.44
C TYR A 148 -14.84 7.87 4.50
N LEU A 149 -14.84 8.24 5.79
CA LEU A 149 -15.08 7.30 6.89
C LEU A 149 -16.51 6.74 6.88
N GLU A 150 -17.50 7.60 6.67
CA GLU A 150 -18.90 7.20 6.57
C GLU A 150 -19.10 6.13 5.48
N GLU A 151 -18.46 6.33 4.32
CA GLU A 151 -18.58 5.39 3.20
C GLU A 151 -17.78 4.11 3.42
N VAL A 152 -16.59 4.17 4.05
CA VAL A 152 -15.88 2.95 4.47
C VAL A 152 -16.75 2.10 5.39
N GLN A 153 -17.42 2.73 6.36
CA GLN A 153 -18.30 2.01 7.29
C GLN A 153 -19.54 1.45 6.60
N GLU A 154 -20.25 2.25 5.81
CA GLU A 154 -21.48 1.83 5.14
C GLU A 154 -21.22 0.71 4.13
N GLN A 155 -20.18 0.86 3.29
CA GLN A 155 -19.92 -0.10 2.21
C GLN A 155 -19.34 -1.43 2.69
N ASN A 156 -18.82 -1.50 3.93
CA ASN A 156 -18.23 -2.70 4.52
C ASN A 156 -18.96 -3.19 5.78
N LYS A 157 -20.18 -2.68 6.07
CA LYS A 157 -20.90 -2.97 7.32
C LYS A 157 -21.07 -4.47 7.63
N ASP A 158 -21.30 -5.29 6.60
CA ASP A 158 -21.52 -6.72 6.76
C ASP A 158 -20.21 -7.40 7.21
N LEU A 159 -19.08 -7.10 6.55
CA LEU A 159 -17.75 -7.56 6.96
C LEU A 159 -17.36 -7.08 8.36
N LEU A 160 -17.69 -5.83 8.68
CA LEU A 160 -17.41 -5.24 9.99
C LEU A 160 -18.21 -5.91 11.11
N GLN A 161 -19.43 -6.38 10.82
CA GLN A 161 -20.24 -7.13 11.78
C GLN A 161 -19.73 -8.57 11.93
N GLU A 162 -19.36 -9.20 10.83
CA GLU A 162 -18.89 -10.58 10.79
C GLU A 162 -17.54 -10.76 11.50
N LEU A 163 -16.57 -9.86 11.23
CA LEU A 163 -15.19 -9.96 11.73
C LEU A 163 -14.94 -9.04 12.93
N ASN A 164 -15.89 -8.91 13.86
CA ASN A 164 -15.84 -7.92 14.94
C ASN A 164 -14.70 -8.09 15.96
N ASP A 165 -14.10 -9.28 16.04
CA ASP A 165 -12.99 -9.63 16.92
C ASP A 165 -11.60 -9.49 16.26
N LYS A 166 -11.56 -9.25 14.94
CA LYS A 166 -10.33 -9.16 14.13
C LYS A 166 -10.23 -7.84 13.38
N GLN A 167 -10.33 -6.76 14.14
CA GLN A 167 -10.28 -5.40 13.59
C GLN A 167 -9.20 -4.58 14.27
N MET A 168 -8.49 -3.78 13.48
CA MET A 168 -7.50 -2.82 13.95
C MET A 168 -7.77 -1.48 13.27
N GLN A 169 -7.88 -0.41 14.05
CA GLN A 169 -7.96 0.93 13.49
C GLN A 169 -6.56 1.48 13.21
N TYR A 170 -6.42 2.33 12.19
CA TYR A 170 -5.15 3.02 11.90
C TYR A 170 -5.38 4.43 11.37
N GLY A 171 -4.58 5.39 11.84
CA GLY A 171 -4.59 6.75 11.32
C GLY A 171 -3.93 6.85 9.96
N VAL A 172 -4.64 7.39 8.95
CA VAL A 172 -4.05 7.65 7.61
C VAL A 172 -2.94 8.71 7.66
N MET A 173 -2.94 9.55 8.70
CA MET A 173 -1.91 10.56 8.98
C MET A 173 -0.88 10.09 9.99
N GLU A 174 -0.98 8.84 10.48
CA GLU A 174 -0.11 8.23 11.49
C GLU A 174 0.59 6.98 10.91
N PRO A 175 1.34 7.13 9.79
CA PRO A 175 1.88 5.98 9.05
C PRO A 175 2.89 5.14 9.83
N VAL A 176 3.57 5.74 10.82
CA VAL A 176 4.55 5.02 11.66
C VAL A 176 3.85 4.01 12.57
N ASP A 177 2.76 4.41 13.22
CA ASP A 177 2.00 3.52 14.10
C ASP A 177 1.28 2.44 13.29
N ALA A 178 0.72 2.82 12.13
CA ALA A 178 0.14 1.87 11.19
C ALA A 178 1.17 0.84 10.69
N TYR A 179 2.41 1.27 10.40
CA TYR A 179 3.50 0.40 10.00
C TYR A 179 3.86 -0.61 11.09
N HIS A 180 4.05 -0.15 12.34
CA HIS A 180 4.39 -1.03 13.44
C HIS A 180 3.27 -2.02 13.77
N SER A 181 2.02 -1.59 13.66
CA SER A 181 0.84 -2.45 13.85
C SER A 181 0.78 -3.54 12.79
N LEU A 182 0.88 -3.17 11.50
CA LEU A 182 0.90 -4.10 10.38
C LEU A 182 2.08 -5.07 10.47
N LEU A 183 3.29 -4.56 10.72
CA LEU A 183 4.50 -5.38 10.86
C LEU A 183 4.36 -6.40 11.99
N SER A 184 3.79 -6.00 13.11
CA SER A 184 3.61 -6.88 14.27
C SER A 184 2.61 -7.99 13.98
N LEU A 185 1.48 -7.67 13.34
CA LEU A 185 0.50 -8.67 12.93
C LEU A 185 1.11 -9.68 11.96
N VAL A 186 1.73 -9.19 10.87
CA VAL A 186 2.34 -10.04 9.84
C VAL A 186 3.43 -10.95 10.42
N ARG A 187 4.23 -10.45 11.38
CA ARG A 187 5.23 -11.28 12.10
C ARG A 187 4.61 -12.40 12.92
N GLY A 188 3.43 -12.18 13.49
CA GLY A 188 2.65 -13.20 14.19
C GLY A 188 2.09 -14.21 13.20
N THR A 189 1.33 -13.74 12.22
CA THR A 189 0.66 -14.54 11.19
C THR A 189 1.62 -15.47 10.45
N ARG A 190 2.80 -15.01 10.03
CA ARG A 190 3.75 -15.85 9.26
C ARG A 190 4.23 -17.12 9.99
N ARG A 191 4.05 -17.19 11.31
CA ARG A 191 4.44 -18.37 12.10
C ARG A 191 3.48 -19.54 11.92
N THR A 192 2.24 -19.28 11.53
CA THR A 192 1.15 -20.27 11.49
C THR A 192 0.36 -20.27 10.19
N ALA A 193 0.45 -19.21 9.39
CA ALA A 193 -0.27 -19.02 8.15
C ALA A 193 0.59 -18.27 7.11
N ARG A 194 0.08 -18.17 5.89
CA ARG A 194 0.67 -17.38 4.80
C ARG A 194 -0.03 -16.02 4.74
N PRO A 195 0.63 -14.91 5.17
CA PRO A 195 0.01 -13.60 5.18
C PRO A 195 -0.14 -13.04 3.76
N ILE A 196 -1.36 -12.69 3.39
CA ILE A 196 -1.66 -11.94 2.16
C ILE A 196 -2.24 -10.58 2.53
N LEU A 197 -1.54 -9.52 2.13
CA LEU A 197 -1.93 -8.13 2.33
C LEU A 197 -2.80 -7.65 1.16
N LEU A 198 -4.01 -7.18 1.47
CA LEU A 198 -4.96 -6.58 0.53
C LEU A 198 -5.27 -5.11 0.89
N PRO A 199 -4.41 -4.17 0.44
CA PRO A 199 -4.55 -2.74 0.69
C PRO A 199 -5.56 -2.02 -0.22
N PHE A 200 -6.88 -2.16 0.03
CA PHE A 200 -7.92 -1.38 -0.66
C PHE A 200 -7.96 0.09 -0.22
N GLY A 201 -7.61 0.35 1.05
CA GLY A 201 -7.59 1.67 1.65
C GLY A 201 -6.61 2.67 1.02
N PRO A 202 -6.36 3.81 1.69
CA PRO A 202 -5.57 4.91 1.13
C PRO A 202 -4.16 4.47 0.80
N LYS A 203 -3.55 5.09 -0.22
CA LYS A 203 -2.25 4.69 -0.80
C LYS A 203 -1.12 4.57 0.23
N VAL A 204 -1.18 5.32 1.33
CA VAL A 204 -0.24 5.16 2.44
C VAL A 204 -0.19 3.72 2.94
N PHE A 205 -1.33 3.06 3.14
CA PHE A 205 -1.35 1.66 3.61
C PHE A 205 -0.80 0.69 2.56
N PHE A 206 -1.00 0.98 1.27
CA PHE A 206 -0.36 0.23 0.19
C PHE A 206 1.17 0.32 0.28
N ALA A 207 1.72 1.52 0.48
CA ALA A 207 3.16 1.72 0.68
C ALA A 207 3.67 0.97 1.91
N LEU A 208 2.95 1.04 3.03
CA LEU A 208 3.31 0.32 4.25
C LEU A 208 3.29 -1.20 4.05
N SER A 209 2.33 -1.72 3.28
CA SER A 209 2.26 -3.14 2.93
C SER A 209 3.49 -3.59 2.13
N LEU A 210 3.93 -2.78 1.17
CA LEU A 210 5.17 -3.03 0.42
C LEU A 210 6.40 -2.99 1.34
N LEU A 211 6.50 -2.00 2.24
CA LEU A 211 7.59 -1.92 3.21
C LEU A 211 7.64 -3.16 4.11
N VAL A 212 6.51 -3.61 4.63
CA VAL A 212 6.45 -4.81 5.45
C VAL A 212 6.90 -6.04 4.66
N ALA A 213 6.48 -6.19 3.40
CA ALA A 213 6.90 -7.29 2.53
C ALA A 213 8.35 -7.19 2.01
N MET A 214 9.02 -6.05 2.18
CA MET A 214 10.47 -5.93 2.03
C MET A 214 11.22 -6.53 3.22
N ILE A 215 10.63 -6.50 4.42
CA ILE A 215 11.20 -7.02 5.66
C ILE A 215 10.82 -8.48 5.93
N ILE A 216 9.61 -8.87 5.52
CA ILE A 216 9.03 -10.20 5.72
C ILE A 216 8.76 -10.78 4.33
N GLU A 217 9.70 -11.58 3.82
CA GLU A 217 9.61 -12.14 2.48
C GLU A 217 8.42 -13.08 2.30
N GLU A 218 7.86 -13.62 3.39
CA GLU A 218 6.68 -14.47 3.36
C GLU A 218 5.36 -13.71 3.16
N ALA A 219 5.37 -12.39 3.34
CA ALA A 219 4.19 -11.56 3.14
C ALA A 219 3.99 -11.26 1.65
N ALA A 220 2.83 -11.65 1.12
CA ALA A 220 2.44 -11.28 -0.22
C ALA A 220 1.67 -9.95 -0.20
N VAL A 221 1.89 -9.08 -1.19
CA VAL A 221 1.10 -7.86 -1.39
C VAL A 221 0.33 -8.00 -2.68
N TRP A 222 -0.99 -8.10 -2.55
CA TRP A 222 -1.89 -8.29 -3.67
C TRP A 222 -2.64 -6.99 -3.96
N PHE A 223 -3.06 -6.82 -5.21
CA PHE A 223 -3.98 -5.75 -5.58
C PHE A 223 -5.15 -6.33 -6.35
N VAL A 224 -6.26 -5.61 -6.27
CA VAL A 224 -7.48 -5.92 -7.00
C VAL A 224 -7.68 -4.85 -8.07
N ASP A 225 -7.74 -5.28 -9.32
CA ASP A 225 -8.03 -4.42 -10.47
C ASP A 225 -9.53 -4.44 -10.79
N GLY A 226 -10.07 -3.32 -11.25
CA GLY A 226 -11.50 -3.16 -11.53
C GLY A 226 -11.93 -1.75 -11.94
N GLU A 227 -11.10 -0.73 -11.68
CA GLU A 227 -11.44 0.66 -11.99
C GLU A 227 -11.11 1.01 -13.44
N VAL A 228 -12.13 1.02 -14.30
CA VAL A 228 -12.13 1.91 -15.46
C VAL A 228 -12.77 3.22 -14.99
N ILE A 229 -11.94 4.23 -14.75
CA ILE A 229 -12.41 5.61 -14.75
C ILE A 229 -12.67 5.92 -16.23
N PRO A 230 -13.94 6.10 -16.68
CA PRO A 230 -14.18 6.58 -18.03
C PRO A 230 -13.47 7.94 -18.21
N PRO A 231 -12.96 8.25 -19.41
CA PRO A 231 -12.21 9.48 -19.67
C PRO A 231 -12.97 10.75 -19.26
#